data_AF-A0A834F4J7-F1
#
_entry.id   AF-A0A834F4J7-F1
#
_cell.length_a   1.000
_cell.length_b   1.000
_cell.length_c   1.000
_cell.angle_alpha   90.00
_cell.angle_beta   90.00
_cell.angle_gamma   90.00
#
_symmetry.space_group_name_H-M   'P 1'
#
loop_
_entity.id
_entity.type
_entity.pdbx_description
1 polymer ?
#
loop_
_entity_poly.entity_id
_entity_poly.type
_entity_poly.pdbx_seq_one_letter_code
_entity_poly.pdbx_strand_id
1 'polypeptide(L)'
;MSSDGAEAQGDCGSRQEWTLLLWTSLAVVVPVAFTLWCSAQRSKRKTSMNEFFRKSKHGWHYTDLFNKPTYCCVCAQHILHGAHCDCCGVCVDEQCLRGADRSLPCKEIMAPCGPGGTAEHRWVRGNVPLASYCAVCKQQCGTQPKLCDHRCVWCQTTVHDDCMDSLSAADVCDLGEFHSLIIPPHYLYQVNKLRRRHPDEYIKLGSTCGGGWTPILVLANTRSGNNMGGALLGEFRTLLNPVQVFDLSVLPPTKALQLCTLMPPGRVRVLVCGGDGTVGWVLDAIDAMKLKGQDQFIPRVTILPLGTGNDLSNTLGWGAGYAGEIPVEQVLRNILDAEVVRMDRWKVQVASKGVYFRKPKVLSMNNYFSVGPDALMALNFHAHREKTPSFFSSRIINKAVYFLYGTRDCLVQECKDLDKRIELELDGERVEAAQSGGHHRL
;
A
#
# COMPACT_ATOMS: atom_id res chain seq x y z
N MET A 1 -58.29 -48.10 -58.67
CA MET A 1 -57.70 -46.95 -59.37
C MET A 1 -57.66 -45.83 -58.35
N SER A 2 -56.58 -45.79 -57.59
CA SER A 2 -55.49 -44.79 -57.71
C SER A 2 -55.80 -43.63 -56.76
N SER A 3 -55.14 -43.55 -55.61
CA SER A 3 -53.89 -42.81 -55.38
C SER A 3 -54.11 -41.30 -55.31
N ASP A 4 -53.57 -40.71 -54.24
CA ASP A 4 -53.20 -39.30 -54.02
C ASP A 4 -54.33 -38.36 -53.52
N GLY A 5 -54.16 -37.56 -52.46
CA GLY A 5 -52.94 -37.11 -51.81
C GLY A 5 -53.04 -37.01 -50.29
N ALA A 6 -51.97 -37.46 -49.65
CA ALA A 6 -51.52 -37.02 -48.35
C ALA A 6 -50.96 -35.58 -48.43
N GLU A 7 -50.76 -34.97 -47.25
CA GLU A 7 -49.99 -33.75 -46.93
C GLU A 7 -50.82 -32.55 -46.43
N ALA A 8 -51.15 -32.53 -45.13
CA ALA A 8 -51.37 -31.27 -44.38
C ALA A 8 -51.37 -31.43 -42.84
N GLN A 9 -50.71 -32.42 -42.24
CA GLN A 9 -50.74 -32.61 -40.77
C GLN A 9 -49.37 -32.81 -40.10
N GLY A 10 -48.26 -32.55 -40.81
CA GLY A 10 -46.90 -32.61 -40.24
C GLY A 10 -46.28 -31.26 -39.84
N ASP A 11 -46.85 -30.13 -40.27
CA ASP A 11 -46.13 -28.83 -40.25
C ASP A 11 -46.49 -27.91 -39.06
N CYS A 12 -47.57 -28.20 -38.32
CA CYS A 12 -48.03 -27.34 -37.23
C CYS A 12 -47.29 -27.58 -35.90
N GLY A 13 -46.98 -28.85 -35.58
CA GLY A 13 -46.31 -29.24 -34.33
C GLY A 13 -44.82 -28.87 -34.30
N SER A 14 -44.11 -29.08 -35.41
CA SER A 14 -42.70 -28.70 -35.55
C SER A 14 -42.52 -27.19 -35.40
N ARG A 15 -43.40 -26.39 -36.02
CA ARG A 15 -43.30 -24.93 -36.01
C ARG A 15 -43.49 -24.34 -34.61
N GLN A 16 -44.36 -24.91 -33.77
CA GLN A 16 -44.51 -24.49 -32.38
C GLN A 16 -43.28 -24.86 -31.52
N GLU A 17 -42.71 -26.06 -31.68
CA GLU A 17 -41.49 -26.46 -30.97
C GLU A 17 -40.29 -25.60 -31.38
N TRP A 18 -40.11 -25.33 -32.67
CA TRP A 18 -39.07 -24.44 -33.17
C TRP A 18 -39.25 -23.01 -32.64
N THR A 19 -40.49 -22.54 -32.53
CA THR A 19 -40.78 -21.21 -31.97
C THR A 19 -40.46 -21.15 -30.47
N LEU A 20 -40.82 -22.19 -29.71
CA LEU A 20 -40.49 -22.29 -28.29
C LEU A 20 -38.97 -22.36 -28.05
N LEU A 21 -38.25 -23.19 -28.82
CA LEU A 21 -36.79 -23.28 -28.78
C LEU A 21 -36.10 -21.95 -29.13
N LEU A 22 -36.66 -21.21 -30.09
CA LEU A 22 -36.14 -19.91 -30.49
C LEU A 22 -36.35 -18.86 -29.39
N TRP A 23 -37.53 -18.79 -28.78
CA TRP A 23 -37.80 -17.85 -27.67
C TRP A 23 -37.02 -18.19 -26.40
N THR A 24 -36.89 -19.47 -26.05
CA THR A 24 -36.09 -19.91 -24.90
C THR A 24 -34.60 -19.67 -25.12
N SER A 25 -34.08 -19.91 -26.33
CA SER A 25 -32.71 -19.57 -26.70
C SER A 25 -32.47 -18.05 -26.63
N LEU A 26 -33.37 -17.22 -27.18
CA LEU A 26 -33.28 -15.76 -27.08
C LEU A 26 -33.31 -15.27 -25.63
N ALA A 27 -34.18 -15.85 -24.79
CA ALA A 27 -34.30 -15.48 -23.38
C ALA A 27 -33.04 -15.75 -22.56
N VAL A 28 -32.17 -16.67 -22.99
CA VAL A 28 -30.87 -16.95 -22.35
C VAL A 28 -29.73 -16.21 -23.05
N VAL A 29 -29.67 -16.27 -24.38
CA VAL A 29 -28.55 -15.72 -25.16
C VAL A 29 -28.53 -14.19 -25.12
N VAL A 30 -29.69 -13.52 -25.17
CA VAL A 30 -29.74 -12.04 -25.17
C VAL A 30 -29.24 -11.46 -23.84
N PRO A 31 -29.70 -11.91 -22.65
CA PRO A 31 -29.14 -11.43 -21.38
C PRO A 31 -27.66 -11.77 -21.21
N VAL A 32 -27.21 -12.96 -21.63
CA VAL A 32 -25.78 -13.33 -21.57
C VAL A 32 -24.95 -12.44 -22.48
N ALA A 33 -25.37 -12.20 -23.72
CA ALA A 33 -24.69 -11.29 -24.63
C ALA A 33 -24.68 -9.85 -24.10
N PHE A 34 -25.79 -9.39 -23.51
CA PHE A 34 -25.88 -8.06 -22.90
C PHE A 34 -24.95 -7.92 -21.68
N THR A 35 -24.90 -8.90 -20.79
CA THR A 35 -23.97 -8.88 -19.64
C THR A 35 -22.51 -8.94 -20.06
N LEU A 36 -22.17 -9.75 -21.06
CA LEU A 36 -20.83 -9.80 -21.65
C LEU A 36 -20.47 -8.48 -22.33
N TRP A 37 -21.41 -7.86 -23.06
CA TRP A 37 -21.23 -6.54 -23.65
C TRP A 37 -20.99 -5.47 -22.58
N CYS A 38 -21.83 -5.41 -21.55
CA CYS A 38 -21.66 -4.50 -20.41
C CYS A 38 -20.32 -4.73 -19.70
N SER A 39 -19.91 -5.99 -19.50
CA SER A 39 -18.61 -6.34 -18.90
C SER A 39 -17.45 -5.86 -19.77
N ALA A 40 -17.51 -6.11 -21.09
CA ALA A 40 -16.50 -5.64 -22.04
C ALA A 40 -16.42 -4.10 -22.09
N GLN A 41 -17.57 -3.41 -22.06
CA GLN A 41 -17.63 -1.96 -22.07
C GLN A 41 -17.11 -1.35 -20.76
N ARG A 42 -17.43 -1.95 -19.61
CA ARG A 42 -16.84 -1.58 -18.31
C ARG A 42 -15.33 -1.79 -18.29
N SER A 43 -14.84 -2.91 -18.84
CA SER A 43 -13.40 -3.20 -18.94
C SER A 43 -12.66 -2.19 -19.83
N LYS A 44 -13.23 -1.86 -20.99
CA LYS A 44 -12.71 -0.81 -21.89
C LYS A 44 -12.66 0.55 -21.18
N ARG A 45 -13.76 0.94 -20.52
CA ARG A 45 -13.85 2.20 -19.75
C ARG A 45 -12.80 2.25 -18.64
N LYS A 46 -12.65 1.17 -17.86
CA LYS A 46 -11.64 1.05 -16.79
C LYS A 46 -10.22 1.20 -17.34
N THR A 47 -9.91 0.58 -18.47
CA THR A 47 -8.58 0.67 -19.11
C THR A 47 -8.28 2.10 -19.57
N SER A 48 -9.22 2.74 -20.27
CA SER A 48 -9.08 4.12 -20.73
C SER A 48 -8.87 5.11 -19.57
N MET A 49 -9.65 4.93 -18.50
CA MET A 49 -9.57 5.77 -17.32
C MET A 49 -8.25 5.60 -16.56
N ASN A 50 -7.76 4.36 -16.42
CA ASN A 50 -6.45 4.08 -15.84
C ASN A 50 -5.31 4.73 -16.63
N GLU A 51 -5.40 4.76 -17.96
CA GLU A 51 -4.39 5.43 -18.78
C GLU A 51 -4.37 6.95 -18.53
N PHE A 52 -5.55 7.56 -18.41
CA PHE A 52 -5.69 8.96 -18.04
C PHE A 52 -5.08 9.24 -16.65
N PHE A 53 -5.41 8.42 -15.65
CA PHE A 53 -4.91 8.58 -14.28
C PHE A 53 -3.38 8.50 -14.18
N ARG A 54 -2.72 7.70 -15.02
CA ARG A 54 -1.25 7.62 -15.02
C ARG A 54 -0.56 8.91 -15.47
N LYS A 55 -1.22 9.75 -16.26
CA LYS A 55 -0.67 11.01 -16.81
C LYS A 55 -1.13 12.24 -16.00
N SER A 56 -2.06 12.04 -15.07
CA SER A 56 -2.68 13.09 -14.26
C SER A 56 -1.75 13.61 -13.18
N LYS A 57 -1.89 14.90 -12.83
CA LYS A 57 -1.20 15.51 -11.68
C LYS A 57 -1.84 15.12 -10.34
N HIS A 58 -3.08 14.67 -10.38
CA HIS A 58 -3.83 14.13 -9.24
C HIS A 58 -3.70 12.60 -9.19
N GLY A 59 -3.61 12.03 -7.99
CA GLY A 59 -3.74 10.59 -7.77
C GLY A 59 -5.21 10.18 -7.78
N TRP A 60 -5.84 10.14 -8.97
CA TRP A 60 -7.26 9.83 -9.12
C TRP A 60 -7.58 8.35 -8.88
N HIS A 61 -8.64 8.11 -8.11
CA HIS A 61 -9.26 6.81 -7.88
C HIS A 61 -10.76 6.90 -8.12
N TYR A 62 -11.26 6.01 -8.98
CA TYR A 62 -12.69 5.94 -9.29
C TYR A 62 -13.41 5.05 -8.28
N THR A 63 -14.57 5.48 -7.82
CA THR A 63 -15.49 4.69 -6.99
C THR A 63 -16.88 4.64 -7.61
N ASP A 64 -17.46 3.44 -7.61
CA ASP A 64 -18.83 3.21 -8.05
C ASP A 64 -19.87 3.67 -7.02
N LEU A 65 -19.45 3.84 -5.75
CA LEU A 65 -20.30 4.36 -4.69
C LEU A 65 -19.45 5.06 -3.62
N PHE A 66 -19.71 6.33 -3.37
CA PHE A 66 -19.18 7.01 -2.20
C PHE A 66 -19.92 6.53 -0.95
N ASN A 67 -19.17 6.23 0.11
CA ASN A 67 -19.70 5.75 1.39
C ASN A 67 -20.25 6.87 2.29
N LYS A 68 -20.17 8.13 1.84
CA LYS A 68 -20.64 9.32 2.54
C LYS A 68 -21.24 10.31 1.53
N PRO A 69 -22.13 11.23 1.97
CA PRO A 69 -22.59 12.33 1.13
C PRO A 69 -21.40 13.07 0.53
N THR A 70 -21.31 13.07 -0.80
CA THR A 70 -20.16 13.59 -1.54
C THR A 70 -20.66 14.52 -2.64
N TYR A 71 -19.97 15.64 -2.84
CA TYR A 71 -20.32 16.65 -3.81
C TYR A 71 -19.17 16.86 -4.79
N CYS A 72 -19.49 17.06 -6.06
CA CYS A 72 -18.49 17.37 -7.08
C CYS A 72 -17.86 18.74 -6.82
N CYS A 73 -16.53 18.79 -6.70
CA CYS A 73 -15.77 20.02 -6.47
C CYS A 73 -15.78 21.01 -7.66
N VAL A 74 -16.39 20.63 -8.79
CA VAL A 74 -16.52 21.49 -9.98
C VAL A 74 -17.96 22.00 -10.14
N CYS A 75 -18.94 21.10 -10.29
CA CYS A 75 -20.34 21.49 -10.52
C CYS A 75 -21.17 21.66 -9.24
N ALA A 76 -20.59 21.38 -8.07
CA ALA A 76 -21.21 21.41 -6.74
C ALA A 76 -22.43 20.48 -6.57
N GLN A 77 -22.73 19.62 -7.55
CA GLN A 77 -23.83 18.66 -7.46
C GLN A 77 -23.48 17.48 -6.55
N HIS A 78 -24.49 16.91 -5.91
CA HIS A 78 -24.35 15.68 -5.15
C HIS A 78 -24.03 14.51 -6.10
N ILE A 79 -23.02 13.71 -5.76
CA ILE A 79 -22.54 12.61 -6.59
C ILE A 79 -22.55 11.30 -5.79
N LEU A 80 -23.09 10.24 -6.39
CA LEU A 80 -23.05 8.90 -5.82
C LEU A 80 -21.82 8.12 -6.29
N HIS A 81 -21.39 8.37 -7.52
CA HIS A 81 -20.23 7.73 -8.15
C HIS A 81 -19.37 8.79 -8.84
N GLY A 82 -18.08 8.49 -8.98
CA GLY A 82 -17.14 9.45 -9.57
C GLY A 82 -15.70 9.11 -9.21
N ALA A 83 -14.83 10.11 -9.33
CA ALA A 83 -13.42 9.99 -8.96
C ALA A 83 -13.10 10.87 -7.76
N HIS A 84 -12.18 10.43 -6.92
CA HIS A 84 -11.56 11.23 -5.87
C HIS A 84 -10.04 11.19 -5.97
N CYS A 85 -9.37 12.23 -5.50
CA CYS A 85 -7.92 12.25 -5.46
C CYS A 85 -7.40 11.88 -4.07
N ASP A 86 -6.53 10.87 -4.00
CA ASP A 86 -5.91 10.39 -2.75
C ASP A 86 -4.91 11.37 -2.13
N CYS A 87 -4.49 12.40 -2.87
CA CYS A 87 -3.54 13.39 -2.38
C CYS A 87 -4.22 14.61 -1.77
N CYS A 88 -5.22 15.19 -2.45
CA CYS A 88 -5.88 16.42 -2.03
C CYS A 88 -7.34 16.22 -1.55
N GLY A 89 -7.93 15.06 -1.82
CA GLY A 89 -9.33 14.73 -1.47
C GLY A 89 -10.37 15.43 -2.34
N VAL A 90 -9.99 16.03 -3.48
CA VAL A 90 -10.95 16.54 -4.45
C VAL A 90 -11.81 15.38 -4.97
N CYS A 91 -13.13 15.55 -4.97
CA CYS A 91 -14.09 14.58 -5.51
C CYS A 91 -14.82 15.18 -6.71
N VAL A 92 -15.02 14.41 -7.78
CA VAL A 92 -15.63 14.89 -9.02
C VAL A 92 -16.47 13.80 -9.67
N ASP A 93 -17.56 14.21 -10.34
CA ASP A 93 -18.24 13.32 -11.28
C ASP A 93 -17.36 13.02 -12.51
N GLU A 94 -17.77 12.03 -13.30
CA GLU A 94 -17.04 11.61 -14.49
C GLU A 94 -16.93 12.70 -15.58
N GLN A 95 -17.94 13.56 -15.72
CA GLN A 95 -17.98 14.60 -16.74
C GLN A 95 -17.02 15.75 -16.39
N CYS A 96 -16.93 16.08 -15.09
CA CYS A 96 -16.08 17.12 -14.53
C CYS A 96 -14.63 16.70 -14.37
N LEU A 97 -14.32 15.39 -14.38
CA LEU A 97 -12.98 14.84 -14.13
C LEU A 97 -11.87 15.50 -14.95
N ARG A 98 -12.04 15.61 -16.28
CA ARG A 98 -11.04 16.24 -17.16
C ARG A 98 -10.92 17.75 -16.95
N GLY A 99 -12.03 18.39 -16.57
CA GLY A 99 -12.04 19.80 -16.20
C GLY A 99 -11.23 20.04 -14.94
N ALA A 100 -11.51 19.25 -13.90
CA ALA A 100 -10.86 19.31 -12.60
C ALA A 100 -9.36 19.05 -12.66
N ASP A 101 -8.92 18.05 -13.43
CA ASP A 101 -7.49 17.75 -13.56
C ASP A 101 -6.70 18.94 -14.13
N ARG A 102 -7.32 19.74 -15.00
CA ARG A 102 -6.70 20.96 -15.54
C ARG A 102 -6.80 22.13 -14.57
N SER A 103 -7.99 22.43 -14.07
CA SER A 103 -8.27 23.66 -13.33
C SER A 103 -7.90 23.60 -11.84
N LEU A 104 -8.11 22.46 -11.18
CA LEU A 104 -7.91 22.35 -9.74
C LEU A 104 -6.46 21.96 -9.42
N PRO A 105 -5.80 22.64 -8.49
CA PRO A 105 -4.46 22.26 -8.03
C PRO A 105 -4.52 20.98 -7.18
N CYS A 106 -3.44 20.20 -7.23
CA CYS A 106 -3.25 19.05 -6.33
C CYS A 106 -2.20 19.39 -5.25
N LYS A 107 -1.94 18.44 -4.35
CA LYS A 107 -0.90 18.52 -3.33
C LYS A 107 0.48 18.54 -3.98
N GLU A 108 1.19 19.66 -3.85
CA GLU A 108 2.47 19.89 -4.53
C GLU A 108 3.61 19.12 -3.85
N ILE A 109 4.41 18.38 -4.63
CA ILE A 109 5.57 17.67 -4.08
C ILE A 109 6.68 18.67 -3.71
N MET A 110 6.87 19.71 -4.51
CA MET A 110 7.85 20.76 -4.32
C MET A 110 7.21 22.12 -4.63
N ALA A 111 7.40 23.09 -3.75
CA ALA A 111 6.90 24.45 -3.93
C ALA A 111 7.80 25.43 -3.14
N PRO A 112 8.06 26.66 -3.62
CA PRO A 112 8.73 27.67 -2.82
C PRO A 112 7.90 28.06 -1.59
N CYS A 113 8.53 28.66 -0.58
CA CYS A 113 7.77 29.36 0.46
C CYS A 113 7.05 30.58 -0.13
N GLY A 114 5.97 31.00 0.54
CA GLY A 114 5.27 32.24 0.24
C GLY A 114 6.10 33.49 0.60
N PRO A 115 5.55 34.69 0.33
CA PRO A 115 6.16 35.95 0.71
C PRO A 115 6.42 35.97 2.23
N GLY A 116 7.68 36.18 2.63
CA GLY A 116 8.09 36.12 4.04
C GLY A 116 8.67 34.78 4.52
N GLY A 117 8.82 33.78 3.63
CA GLY A 117 9.50 32.53 3.94
C GLY A 117 8.64 31.49 4.66
N THR A 118 7.33 31.74 4.75
CA THR A 118 6.36 30.91 5.46
C THR A 118 5.59 29.98 4.51
N ALA A 119 5.04 28.90 5.05
CA ALA A 119 4.23 27.96 4.28
C ALA A 119 2.77 28.43 4.21
N GLU A 120 2.22 28.54 3.00
CA GLU A 120 0.83 28.94 2.83
C GLU A 120 -0.12 27.75 2.94
N HIS A 121 -1.31 28.00 3.47
CA HIS A 121 -2.38 27.01 3.44
C HIS A 121 -2.82 26.73 2.00
N ARG A 122 -3.04 25.44 1.71
CA ARG A 122 -3.59 25.00 0.42
C ARG A 122 -4.99 24.43 0.65
N TRP A 123 -5.99 25.27 0.41
CA TRP A 123 -7.39 24.97 0.67
C TRP A 123 -8.06 24.18 -0.45
N VAL A 124 -8.86 23.19 -0.07
CA VAL A 124 -9.82 22.49 -0.92
C VAL A 124 -11.20 22.69 -0.30
N ARG A 125 -12.17 23.11 -1.12
CA ARG A 125 -13.55 23.35 -0.67
C ARG A 125 -14.38 22.07 -0.75
N GLY A 126 -15.18 21.82 0.29
CA GLY A 126 -16.14 20.74 0.37
C GLY A 126 -15.55 19.38 0.72
N ASN A 127 -16.45 18.40 0.91
CA ASN A 127 -16.13 17.01 1.24
C ASN A 127 -15.21 16.84 2.46
N VAL A 128 -15.30 17.78 3.41
CA VAL A 128 -14.51 17.76 4.64
C VAL A 128 -14.72 16.45 5.41
N PRO A 129 -13.71 15.94 6.13
CA PRO A 129 -13.85 14.74 6.94
C PRO A 129 -14.99 14.87 7.97
N LEU A 130 -15.63 13.74 8.28
CA LEU A 130 -16.64 13.71 9.34
C LEU A 130 -16.02 14.12 10.68
N ALA A 131 -16.83 14.73 11.55
CA ALA A 131 -16.38 15.25 12.85
C ALA A 131 -15.22 16.27 12.76
N SER A 132 -15.12 17.02 11.66
CA SER A 132 -14.23 18.17 11.57
C SER A 132 -14.84 19.40 12.25
N TYR A 133 -14.00 20.23 12.86
CA TYR A 133 -14.43 21.45 13.56
C TYR A 133 -13.70 22.67 13.00
N CYS A 134 -14.43 23.78 12.87
CA CYS A 134 -13.89 25.02 12.35
C CYS A 134 -12.80 25.57 13.29
N ALA A 135 -11.66 25.92 12.71
CA ALA A 135 -10.53 26.48 13.47
C ALA A 135 -10.88 27.78 14.19
N VAL A 136 -11.81 28.56 13.62
CA VAL A 136 -12.22 29.88 14.13
C VAL A 136 -13.33 29.74 15.18
N CYS A 137 -14.53 29.30 14.79
CA CYS A 137 -15.70 29.30 15.68
C CYS A 137 -15.87 28.02 16.53
N LYS A 138 -15.03 27.01 16.29
CA LYS A 138 -15.07 25.68 16.97
C LYS A 138 -16.36 24.87 16.77
N GLN A 139 -17.23 25.27 15.84
CA GLN A 139 -18.43 24.51 15.47
C GLN A 139 -18.12 23.49 14.38
N GLN A 140 -18.97 22.46 14.25
CA GLN A 140 -18.77 21.37 13.30
C GLN A 140 -18.86 21.85 11.83
N CYS A 141 -17.91 21.44 11.00
CA CYS A 141 -17.89 21.66 9.55
C CYS A 141 -18.59 20.53 8.77
N GLY A 142 -18.97 20.79 7.53
CA GLY A 142 -19.52 19.81 6.60
C GLY A 142 -20.95 19.37 6.94
N THR A 143 -21.68 20.18 7.70
CA THR A 143 -23.04 19.85 8.17
C THR A 143 -24.11 20.19 7.13
N GLN A 144 -23.81 21.07 6.18
CA GLN A 144 -24.78 21.48 5.16
C GLN A 144 -24.82 20.47 4.01
N PRO A 145 -26.00 20.21 3.42
CA PRO A 145 -26.15 19.28 2.29
C PRO A 145 -25.70 19.92 0.96
N LYS A 146 -24.51 20.53 0.94
CA LYS A 146 -23.92 21.19 -0.22
C LYS A 146 -22.39 21.13 -0.15
N LEU A 147 -21.72 21.50 -1.24
CA LEU A 147 -20.28 21.73 -1.25
C LEU A 147 -19.96 23.02 -0.48
N CYS A 148 -19.57 22.89 0.80
CA CYS A 148 -19.18 24.02 1.66
C CYS A 148 -17.99 23.66 2.55
N ASP A 149 -17.42 24.71 3.14
CA ASP A 149 -16.31 24.67 4.07
C ASP A 149 -15.00 24.26 3.40
N HIS A 150 -13.89 24.58 4.04
CA HIS A 150 -12.57 24.43 3.47
C HIS A 150 -11.73 23.52 4.36
N ARG A 151 -10.86 22.73 3.73
CA ARG A 151 -9.82 21.94 4.39
C ARG A 151 -8.46 22.24 3.78
N CYS A 152 -7.46 22.48 4.61
CA CYS A 152 -6.08 22.58 4.15
C CYS A 152 -5.51 21.17 3.89
N VAL A 153 -4.95 20.92 2.70
CA VAL A 153 -4.41 19.58 2.33
C VAL A 153 -3.11 19.20 3.05
N TRP A 154 -2.49 20.16 3.74
CA TRP A 154 -1.26 19.94 4.51
C TRP A 154 -1.57 19.76 5.98
N CYS A 155 -1.97 20.84 6.67
CA CYS A 155 -2.24 20.80 8.12
C CYS A 155 -3.59 20.18 8.51
N GLN A 156 -4.44 19.82 7.54
CA GLN A 156 -5.79 19.25 7.76
C GLN A 156 -6.78 20.17 8.50
N THR A 157 -6.40 21.39 8.86
CA THR A 157 -7.28 22.40 9.44
C THR A 157 -8.52 22.59 8.57
N THR A 158 -9.69 22.69 9.22
CA THR A 158 -10.96 22.99 8.56
C THR A 158 -11.53 24.33 8.99
N VAL A 159 -12.18 25.04 8.08
CA VAL A 159 -12.75 26.38 8.31
C VAL A 159 -14.07 26.50 7.55
N HIS A 160 -15.10 27.09 8.17
CA HIS A 160 -16.36 27.38 7.46
C HIS A 160 -16.16 28.41 6.35
N ASP A 161 -17.03 28.37 5.33
CA ASP A 161 -17.06 29.41 4.27
C ASP A 161 -17.08 30.83 4.88
N ASP A 162 -17.95 31.08 5.86
CA ASP A 162 -18.13 32.40 6.50
C ASP A 162 -17.01 32.76 7.49
N CYS A 163 -16.22 31.77 7.94
CA CYS A 163 -15.11 31.98 8.86
C CYS A 163 -13.77 32.23 8.15
N MET A 164 -13.74 32.09 6.81
CA MET A 164 -12.52 32.12 6.03
C MET A 164 -11.78 33.46 6.15
N ASP A 165 -12.51 34.57 6.09
CA ASP A 165 -11.95 35.93 6.19
C ASP A 165 -11.50 36.29 7.61
N SER A 166 -12.01 35.56 8.61
CA SER A 166 -11.61 35.72 10.02
C SER A 166 -10.34 34.93 10.36
N LEU A 167 -9.90 34.02 9.48
CA LEU A 167 -8.58 33.42 9.57
C LEU A 167 -7.58 34.53 9.25
N SER A 168 -6.70 34.86 10.19
CA SER A 168 -5.85 36.04 10.04
C SER A 168 -4.92 35.84 8.84
N ALA A 169 -4.60 36.90 8.10
CA ALA A 169 -3.59 36.83 7.02
C ALA A 169 -2.19 36.41 7.54
N ALA A 170 -1.99 36.41 8.86
CA ALA A 170 -0.80 35.93 9.54
C ALA A 170 -0.85 34.44 9.91
N ASP A 171 -2.00 33.76 9.75
CA ASP A 171 -2.11 32.32 9.98
C ASP A 171 -1.38 31.56 8.87
N VAL A 172 -0.21 31.05 9.24
CA VAL A 172 0.69 30.27 8.40
C VAL A 172 0.38 28.79 8.58
N CYS A 173 0.46 28.02 7.50
CA CYS A 173 0.29 26.58 7.56
C CYS A 173 1.47 25.96 8.33
N ASP A 174 1.17 25.36 9.48
CA ASP A 174 2.12 24.66 10.34
C ASP A 174 2.36 23.20 9.92
N LEU A 175 1.75 22.75 8.83
CA LEU A 175 1.70 21.35 8.37
C LEU A 175 1.02 20.38 9.34
N GLY A 176 0.36 20.89 10.39
CA GLY A 176 -0.50 20.16 11.31
C GLY A 176 0.23 19.21 12.26
N GLU A 177 -0.56 18.28 12.82
CA GLU A 177 -0.12 17.33 13.86
C GLU A 177 1.16 16.58 13.46
N PHE A 178 1.23 16.12 12.21
CA PHE A 178 2.33 15.29 11.70
C PHE A 178 3.44 16.08 11.01
N HIS A 179 3.56 17.40 11.25
CA HIS A 179 4.58 18.26 10.63
C HIS A 179 6.00 17.69 10.72
N SER A 180 6.35 17.05 11.85
CA SER A 180 7.66 16.45 12.07
C SER A 180 7.95 15.22 11.20
N LEU A 181 6.91 14.57 10.66
CA LEU A 181 7.00 13.42 9.78
C LEU A 181 6.90 13.80 8.30
N ILE A 182 6.34 14.96 7.97
CA ILE A 182 6.13 15.43 6.59
C ILE A 182 7.44 15.97 6.03
N ILE A 183 7.77 15.63 4.78
CA ILE A 183 8.80 16.33 4.01
C ILE A 183 8.14 17.59 3.40
N PRO A 184 8.48 18.80 3.88
CA PRO A 184 7.81 20.00 3.39
C PRO A 184 8.13 20.26 1.91
N PRO A 185 7.19 20.76 1.10
CA PRO A 185 7.44 21.08 -0.31
C PRO A 185 8.60 22.08 -0.51
N HIS A 186 8.74 23.03 0.42
CA HIS A 186 9.81 24.04 0.40
C HIS A 186 11.19 23.43 0.65
N TYR A 187 11.29 22.40 1.49
CA TYR A 187 12.55 21.68 1.71
C TYR A 187 13.05 21.08 0.39
N LEU A 188 12.19 20.34 -0.32
CA LEU A 188 12.56 19.71 -1.59
C LEU A 188 12.85 20.73 -2.69
N TYR A 189 12.11 21.84 -2.71
CA TYR A 189 12.38 22.95 -3.61
C TYR A 189 13.79 23.51 -3.43
N GLN A 190 14.23 23.70 -2.18
CA GLN A 190 15.59 24.16 -1.87
C GLN A 190 16.65 23.10 -2.19
N VAL A 191 16.41 21.83 -1.84
CA VAL A 191 17.30 20.71 -2.22
C VAL A 191 17.53 20.68 -3.72
N ASN A 192 16.48 20.86 -4.52
CA ASN A 192 16.59 20.86 -5.98
C ASN A 192 17.42 22.04 -6.53
N LYS A 193 17.54 23.13 -5.77
CA LYS A 193 18.37 24.30 -6.11
C LYS A 193 19.81 24.24 -5.59
N LEU A 194 20.15 23.26 -4.76
CA LEU A 194 21.50 23.13 -4.23
C LEU A 194 22.50 22.86 -5.38
N ARG A 195 23.52 23.71 -5.45
CA ARG A 195 24.64 23.55 -6.41
C ARG A 195 25.55 22.38 -6.03
N ARG A 196 25.68 22.10 -4.74
CA ARG A 196 26.50 21.03 -4.16
C ARG A 196 25.64 20.19 -3.25
N ARG A 197 25.72 18.86 -3.40
CA ARG A 197 24.94 17.88 -2.64
C ARG A 197 25.80 17.26 -1.55
N HIS A 198 26.22 18.09 -0.59
CA HIS A 198 27.02 17.66 0.56
C HIS A 198 26.12 17.46 1.79
N PRO A 199 26.39 16.48 2.68
CA PRO A 199 25.60 16.24 3.88
C PRO A 199 25.34 17.47 4.76
N ASP A 200 26.32 18.36 4.89
CA ASP A 200 26.20 19.58 5.71
C ASP A 200 25.11 20.54 5.21
N GLU A 201 24.89 20.59 3.89
CA GLU A 201 23.83 21.41 3.29
C GLU A 201 22.45 20.85 3.67
N TYR A 202 22.29 19.52 3.73
CA TYR A 202 21.05 18.90 4.18
C TYR A 202 20.82 19.13 5.67
N ILE A 203 21.86 19.08 6.50
CA ILE A 203 21.75 19.39 7.94
C ILE A 203 21.31 20.84 8.14
N LYS A 204 21.95 21.78 7.44
CA LYS A 204 21.60 23.21 7.49
C LYS A 204 20.16 23.44 7.04
N LEU A 205 19.75 22.84 5.93
CA LEU A 205 18.39 22.98 5.43
C LEU A 205 17.37 22.29 6.36
N GLY A 206 17.69 21.11 6.89
CA GLY A 206 16.82 20.39 7.81
C GLY A 206 16.60 21.15 9.12
N SER A 207 17.57 21.98 9.54
CA SER A 207 17.41 22.83 10.73
C SER A 207 16.25 23.83 10.61
N THR A 208 15.87 24.23 9.40
CA THR A 208 14.72 25.13 9.16
C THR A 208 13.38 24.42 9.32
N CYS A 209 13.36 23.08 9.37
CA CYS A 209 12.16 22.27 9.56
C CYS A 209 11.88 21.97 11.04
N GLY A 210 12.69 22.49 11.97
CA GLY A 210 12.54 22.31 13.42
C GLY A 210 13.38 21.16 14.01
N GLY A 211 13.73 21.27 15.30
CA GLY A 211 14.65 20.34 15.98
C GLY A 211 14.17 18.89 16.05
N GLY A 212 12.85 18.68 16.07
CA GLY A 212 12.19 17.36 16.11
C GLY A 212 11.86 16.77 14.75
N TRP A 213 12.32 17.35 13.64
CA TRP A 213 11.99 16.87 12.30
C TRP A 213 12.64 15.50 12.02
N THR A 214 11.79 14.50 11.77
CA THR A 214 12.15 13.11 11.51
C THR A 214 11.22 12.53 10.42
N PRO A 215 11.48 12.86 9.14
CA PRO A 215 10.63 12.46 8.04
C PRO A 215 10.38 10.96 7.97
N ILE A 216 9.17 10.58 7.57
CA ILE A 216 8.82 9.18 7.36
C ILE A 216 8.67 8.84 5.87
N LEU A 217 9.23 7.72 5.43
CA LEU A 217 8.92 7.14 4.12
C LEU A 217 8.02 5.93 4.33
N VAL A 218 6.91 5.86 3.62
CA VAL A 218 5.96 4.75 3.65
C VAL A 218 6.21 3.87 2.43
N LEU A 219 6.60 2.62 2.67
CA LEU A 219 6.88 1.63 1.64
C LEU A 219 5.85 0.49 1.79
N ALA A 220 4.84 0.45 0.93
CA ALA A 220 3.83 -0.61 0.97
C ALA A 220 3.95 -1.54 -0.23
N ASN A 221 3.84 -2.85 0.01
CA ASN A 221 3.68 -3.83 -1.06
C ASN A 221 2.19 -4.11 -1.29
N THR A 222 1.60 -3.51 -2.32
CA THR A 222 0.16 -3.63 -2.63
C THR A 222 -0.29 -5.03 -3.02
N ARG A 223 0.65 -5.94 -3.31
CA ARG A 223 0.38 -7.36 -3.56
C ARG A 223 0.39 -8.22 -2.29
N SER A 224 0.81 -7.67 -1.16
CA SER A 224 0.81 -8.37 0.13
C SER A 224 -0.51 -8.20 0.86
N GLY A 225 -1.00 -9.27 1.49
CA GLY A 225 -2.20 -9.23 2.32
C GLY A 225 -3.51 -9.26 1.54
N ASN A 226 -4.54 -8.62 2.09
CA ASN A 226 -5.92 -8.60 1.59
C ASN A 226 -6.18 -7.50 0.52
N ASN A 227 -5.17 -7.13 -0.27
CA ASN A 227 -5.21 -6.04 -1.27
C ASN A 227 -5.55 -4.64 -0.71
N MET A 228 -5.46 -4.41 0.61
CA MET A 228 -5.69 -3.09 1.22
C MET A 228 -4.57 -2.08 0.94
N GLY A 229 -3.43 -2.50 0.37
CA GLY A 229 -2.28 -1.63 0.18
C GLY A 229 -2.57 -0.39 -0.65
N GLY A 230 -3.49 -0.47 -1.64
CA GLY A 230 -3.87 0.68 -2.46
C GLY A 230 -4.56 1.79 -1.65
N ALA A 231 -5.62 1.43 -0.92
CA ALA A 231 -6.36 2.36 -0.05
C ALA A 231 -5.47 2.94 1.04
N LEU A 232 -4.66 2.08 1.67
CA LEU A 232 -3.71 2.49 2.72
C LEU A 232 -2.69 3.52 2.21
N LEU A 233 -2.11 3.31 1.02
CA LEU A 233 -1.22 4.29 0.41
C LEU A 233 -1.94 5.63 0.14
N GLY A 234 -3.21 5.59 -0.23
CA GLY A 234 -4.02 6.78 -0.44
C GLY A 234 -4.22 7.59 0.84
N GLU A 235 -4.55 6.92 1.95
CA GLU A 235 -4.68 7.56 3.26
C GLU A 235 -3.36 8.23 3.70
N PHE A 236 -2.22 7.55 3.55
CA PHE A 236 -0.93 8.17 3.82
C PHE A 236 -0.61 9.37 2.91
N ARG A 237 -1.03 9.36 1.63
CA ARG A 237 -0.85 10.52 0.71
C ARG A 237 -1.72 11.72 1.09
N THR A 238 -2.87 11.47 1.71
CA THR A 238 -3.72 12.54 2.24
C THR A 238 -3.01 13.30 3.35
N LEU A 239 -2.29 12.60 4.23
CA LEU A 239 -1.57 13.20 5.37
C LEU A 239 -0.16 13.70 4.99
N LEU A 240 0.64 12.87 4.32
CA LEU A 240 2.05 13.12 4.04
C LEU A 240 2.28 13.77 2.67
N ASN A 241 3.51 14.23 2.40
CA ASN A 241 3.88 14.62 1.03
C ASN A 241 3.83 13.37 0.13
N PRO A 242 3.17 13.40 -1.05
CA PRO A 242 3.04 12.21 -1.90
C PRO A 242 4.37 11.54 -2.28
N VAL A 243 5.48 12.28 -2.29
CA VAL A 243 6.83 11.75 -2.54
C VAL A 243 7.34 10.81 -1.45
N GLN A 244 6.71 10.80 -0.27
CA GLN A 244 7.06 9.94 0.84
C GLN A 244 6.42 8.55 0.73
N VAL A 245 5.46 8.35 -0.19
CA VAL A 245 4.55 7.20 -0.16
C VAL A 245 4.72 6.32 -1.42
N PHE A 246 5.44 5.22 -1.26
CA PHE A 246 5.91 4.35 -2.34
C PHE A 246 5.13 3.03 -2.39
N ASP A 247 4.69 2.67 -3.60
CA ASP A 247 4.22 1.31 -3.91
C ASP A 247 5.39 0.45 -4.39
N LEU A 248 5.75 -0.55 -3.59
CA LEU A 248 6.84 -1.48 -3.87
C LEU A 248 6.58 -2.42 -5.05
N SER A 249 5.33 -2.56 -5.49
CA SER A 249 4.99 -3.29 -6.72
C SER A 249 5.37 -2.50 -7.98
N VAL A 250 5.60 -1.18 -7.85
CA VAL A 250 5.96 -0.26 -8.95
C VAL A 250 7.42 0.18 -8.84
N LEU A 251 7.88 0.54 -7.64
CA LEU A 251 9.23 1.04 -7.41
C LEU A 251 9.97 0.18 -6.37
N PRO A 252 11.12 -0.42 -6.71
CA PRO A 252 11.86 -1.25 -5.76
C PRO A 252 12.40 -0.42 -4.58
N PRO A 253 12.55 -1.02 -3.38
CA PRO A 253 13.02 -0.35 -2.18
C PRO A 253 14.37 0.37 -2.37
N THR A 254 15.30 -0.22 -3.14
CA THR A 254 16.61 0.37 -3.41
C THR A 254 16.53 1.75 -4.07
N LYS A 255 15.50 2.00 -4.89
CA LYS A 255 15.24 3.31 -5.51
C LYS A 255 14.48 4.23 -4.56
N ALA A 256 13.46 3.72 -3.86
CA ALA A 256 12.69 4.50 -2.90
C ALA A 256 13.58 5.10 -1.79
N LEU A 257 14.48 4.28 -1.24
CA LEU A 257 15.41 4.66 -0.18
C LEU A 257 16.47 5.69 -0.62
N GLN A 258 16.64 5.97 -1.92
CA GLN A 258 17.51 7.06 -2.35
C GLN A 258 17.02 8.42 -1.86
N LEU A 259 15.72 8.57 -1.57
CA LEU A 259 15.20 9.79 -0.97
C LEU A 259 15.82 10.09 0.41
N CYS A 260 16.24 9.06 1.15
CA CYS A 260 16.96 9.23 2.43
C CYS A 260 18.25 10.04 2.26
N THR A 261 18.91 9.92 1.11
CA THR A 261 20.19 10.61 0.82
C THR A 261 20.02 12.11 0.54
N LEU A 262 18.78 12.58 0.43
CA LEU A 262 18.41 13.98 0.28
C LEU A 262 17.98 14.62 1.61
N MET A 263 18.06 13.88 2.71
CA MET A 263 17.66 14.31 4.06
C MET A 263 18.89 14.41 4.97
N PRO A 264 18.80 15.10 6.13
CA PRO A 264 19.88 15.09 7.09
C PRO A 264 20.22 13.65 7.53
N PRO A 265 21.51 13.31 7.67
CA PRO A 265 21.95 12.00 8.14
C PRO A 265 21.25 11.55 9.43
N GLY A 266 20.85 10.27 9.49
CA GLY A 266 20.24 9.65 10.67
C GLY A 266 18.85 10.14 11.09
N ARG A 267 18.18 11.01 10.32
CA ARG A 267 16.87 11.58 10.69
C ARG A 267 15.65 10.83 10.13
N VAL A 268 15.83 10.01 9.11
CA VAL A 268 14.71 9.41 8.37
C VAL A 268 14.20 8.14 9.05
N ARG A 269 12.87 7.98 9.05
CA ARG A 269 12.15 6.77 9.41
C ARG A 269 11.55 6.12 8.17
N VAL A 270 11.40 4.81 8.17
CA VAL A 270 10.78 4.02 7.10
C VAL A 270 9.70 3.14 7.73
N LEU A 271 8.46 3.34 7.32
CA LEU A 271 7.35 2.45 7.62
C LEU A 271 7.20 1.44 6.49
N VAL A 272 7.38 0.16 6.79
CA VAL A 272 7.18 -0.94 5.83
C VAL A 272 5.82 -1.58 6.05
N CYS A 273 4.90 -1.38 5.11
CA CYS A 273 3.59 -2.00 5.13
C CYS A 273 3.63 -3.31 4.32
N GLY A 274 3.71 -4.43 5.01
CA GLY A 274 3.91 -5.74 4.39
C GLY A 274 4.00 -6.90 5.37
N GLY A 275 4.29 -8.10 4.87
CA GLY A 275 4.71 -9.24 5.70
C GLY A 275 6.23 -9.36 5.78
N ASP A 276 6.73 -10.39 6.48
CA ASP A 276 8.17 -10.59 6.74
C ASP A 276 9.04 -10.58 5.47
N GLY A 277 8.55 -11.15 4.36
CA GLY A 277 9.29 -11.13 3.09
C GLY A 277 9.44 -9.72 2.50
N THR A 278 8.44 -8.85 2.69
CA THR A 278 8.54 -7.44 2.25
C THR A 278 9.47 -6.65 3.17
N VAL A 279 9.39 -6.89 4.49
CA VAL A 279 10.31 -6.27 5.46
C VAL A 279 11.75 -6.68 5.15
N GLY A 280 12.00 -7.98 4.93
CA GLY A 280 13.32 -8.48 4.54
C GLY A 280 13.84 -7.86 3.25
N TRP A 281 12.99 -7.69 2.23
CA TRP A 281 13.38 -7.03 0.99
C TRP A 281 13.81 -5.57 1.19
N VAL A 282 13.12 -4.83 2.07
CA VAL A 282 13.51 -3.46 2.43
C VAL A 282 14.82 -3.45 3.22
N LEU A 283 14.98 -4.34 4.19
CA LEU A 283 16.20 -4.45 4.98
C LEU A 283 17.41 -4.81 4.11
N ASP A 284 17.26 -5.71 3.13
CA ASP A 284 18.31 -6.02 2.15
C ASP A 284 18.70 -4.81 1.30
N ALA A 285 17.72 -3.97 0.95
CA ALA A 285 17.99 -2.72 0.25
C ALA A 285 18.75 -1.71 1.13
N ILE A 286 18.50 -1.69 2.45
CA ILE A 286 19.27 -0.89 3.42
C ILE A 286 20.71 -1.43 3.53
N ASP A 287 20.91 -2.74 3.57
CA ASP A 287 22.26 -3.31 3.55
C ASP A 287 23.01 -2.97 2.25
N ALA A 288 22.31 -2.93 1.11
CA ALA A 288 22.90 -2.45 -0.14
C ALA A 288 23.29 -0.96 -0.09
N MET A 289 22.63 -0.13 0.71
CA MET A 289 23.06 1.26 0.96
C MET A 289 24.36 1.32 1.75
N LYS A 290 24.50 0.49 2.81
CA LYS A 290 25.77 0.35 3.57
C LYS A 290 26.94 0.00 2.68
N LEU A 291 26.75 -0.99 1.80
CA LEU A 291 27.78 -1.42 0.85
C LEU A 291 28.19 -0.31 -0.15
N LYS A 292 27.34 0.70 -0.36
CA LYS A 292 27.64 1.88 -1.18
C LYS A 292 28.26 3.03 -0.40
N GLY A 293 28.61 2.84 0.87
CA GLY A 293 29.16 3.89 1.73
C GLY A 293 28.12 4.94 2.14
N GLN A 294 26.84 4.59 2.15
CA GLN A 294 25.73 5.49 2.53
C GLN A 294 25.29 5.29 4.00
N ASP A 295 26.18 4.81 4.86
CA ASP A 295 25.86 4.38 6.24
C ASP A 295 25.21 5.49 7.08
N GLN A 296 25.64 6.74 6.89
CA GLN A 296 25.07 7.88 7.60
C GLN A 296 23.60 8.17 7.25
N PHE A 297 23.08 7.62 6.15
CA PHE A 297 21.70 7.83 5.68
C PHE A 297 20.78 6.63 5.95
N ILE A 298 21.24 5.64 6.73
CA ILE A 298 20.41 4.49 7.10
C ILE A 298 19.20 4.97 7.91
N PRO A 299 17.97 4.64 7.47
CA PRO A 299 16.77 5.02 8.20
C PRO A 299 16.47 4.03 9.34
N ARG A 300 15.66 4.49 10.31
CA ARG A 300 15.01 3.62 11.31
C ARG A 300 13.84 2.92 10.66
N VAL A 301 13.61 1.64 10.94
CA VAL A 301 12.56 0.84 10.30
C VAL A 301 11.45 0.51 11.29
N THR A 302 10.21 0.69 10.85
CA THR A 302 8.98 0.32 11.55
C THR A 302 8.11 -0.53 10.64
N ILE A 303 7.29 -1.42 11.21
CA ILE A 303 6.51 -2.40 10.46
C ILE A 303 5.02 -2.14 10.67
N LEU A 304 4.26 -2.13 9.57
CA LEU A 304 2.81 -2.30 9.61
C LEU A 304 2.46 -3.70 9.04
N PRO A 305 1.98 -4.64 9.88
CA PRO A 305 1.91 -6.05 9.54
C PRO A 305 0.74 -6.40 8.60
N LEU A 306 0.94 -6.30 7.29
CA LEU A 306 -0.05 -6.69 6.29
C LEU A 306 0.00 -8.18 5.91
N GLY A 307 1.05 -8.89 6.34
CA GLY A 307 1.24 -10.32 6.04
C GLY A 307 0.39 -11.25 6.90
N THR A 308 0.66 -12.56 6.78
CA THR A 308 -0.03 -13.62 7.56
C THR A 308 0.78 -14.08 8.78
N GLY A 309 2.11 -14.22 8.65
CA GLY A 309 3.02 -14.66 9.73
C GLY A 309 3.43 -13.50 10.64
N ASN A 310 4.06 -12.47 10.07
CA ASN A 310 4.45 -11.22 10.73
C ASN A 310 5.26 -11.44 12.01
N ASP A 311 6.16 -12.42 12.01
CA ASP A 311 6.94 -12.81 13.19
C ASP A 311 7.76 -11.62 13.72
N LEU A 312 8.40 -10.87 12.82
CA LEU A 312 9.22 -9.72 13.22
C LEU A 312 8.38 -8.59 13.82
N SER A 313 7.18 -8.38 13.29
CA SER A 313 6.22 -7.40 13.83
C SER A 313 5.76 -7.77 15.24
N ASN A 314 5.47 -9.05 15.48
CA ASN A 314 5.08 -9.55 16.79
C ASN A 314 6.20 -9.34 17.82
N THR A 315 7.43 -9.72 17.48
CA THR A 315 8.59 -9.57 18.37
C THR A 315 8.86 -8.11 18.71
N LEU A 316 8.66 -7.20 17.75
CA LEU A 316 8.86 -5.75 17.95
C LEU A 316 7.65 -5.02 18.53
N GLY A 317 6.57 -5.73 18.90
CA GLY A 317 5.39 -5.13 19.54
C GLY A 317 4.43 -4.39 18.59
N TRP A 318 4.57 -4.52 17.27
CA TRP A 318 3.67 -3.91 16.27
C TRP A 318 2.44 -4.76 15.96
N GLY A 319 2.36 -5.96 16.58
CA GLY A 319 1.21 -6.84 16.54
C GLY A 319 1.23 -7.86 15.40
N ALA A 320 0.23 -8.75 15.44
CA ALA A 320 0.17 -9.93 14.56
C ALA A 320 -0.37 -9.63 13.16
N GLY A 321 -0.96 -8.47 12.96
CA GLY A 321 -1.63 -8.15 11.72
C GLY A 321 -2.38 -6.83 11.78
N TYR A 322 -2.56 -6.21 10.61
CA TYR A 322 -3.37 -5.02 10.41
C TYR A 322 -4.50 -5.33 9.41
N ALA A 323 -5.75 -5.07 9.81
CA ALA A 323 -6.97 -5.24 9.01
C ALA A 323 -7.73 -3.91 8.79
N GLY A 324 -7.13 -2.76 9.13
CA GLY A 324 -7.80 -1.45 9.09
C GLY A 324 -8.55 -1.10 10.37
N GLU A 325 -8.31 -1.81 11.47
CA GLU A 325 -8.93 -1.57 12.78
C GLU A 325 -8.58 -0.23 13.41
N ILE A 326 -7.41 0.34 13.08
CA ILE A 326 -6.99 1.67 13.54
C ILE A 326 -6.72 2.58 12.35
N PRO A 327 -7.10 3.87 12.41
CA PRO A 327 -6.78 4.84 11.36
C PRO A 327 -5.27 5.06 11.18
N VAL A 328 -4.84 5.48 10.00
CA VAL A 328 -3.42 5.78 9.72
C VAL A 328 -2.85 6.89 10.60
N GLU A 329 -3.68 7.84 11.05
CA GLU A 329 -3.32 8.87 12.02
C GLU A 329 -2.82 8.24 13.31
N GLN A 330 -3.52 7.21 13.81
CA GLN A 330 -3.12 6.50 15.01
C GLN A 330 -1.84 5.71 14.80
N VAL A 331 -1.63 5.13 13.61
CA VAL A 331 -0.35 4.50 13.24
C VAL A 331 0.79 5.52 13.31
N LEU A 332 0.61 6.73 12.76
CA LEU A 332 1.64 7.78 12.81
C LEU A 332 1.93 8.25 14.23
N ARG A 333 0.91 8.37 15.09
CA ARG A 333 1.10 8.66 16.53
C ARG A 333 1.92 7.58 17.23
N ASN A 334 1.56 6.31 17.03
CA ASN A 334 2.30 5.19 17.61
C ASN A 334 3.77 5.19 17.16
N ILE A 335 4.08 5.63 15.93
CA ILE A 335 5.46 5.75 15.41
C ILE A 335 6.21 6.92 16.06
N LEU A 336 5.53 8.03 16.37
CA LEU A 336 6.14 9.16 17.06
C LEU A 336 6.54 8.79 18.49
N ASP A 337 5.73 7.97 19.16
CA ASP A 337 5.93 7.53 20.55
C ASP A 337 6.82 6.26 20.66
N ALA A 338 7.18 5.64 19.53
CA ALA A 338 7.90 4.37 19.51
C ALA A 338 9.36 4.48 19.99
N GLU A 339 9.79 3.46 20.73
CA GLU A 339 11.20 3.27 21.10
C GLU A 339 12.01 2.67 19.94
N VAL A 340 13.28 3.05 19.86
CA VAL A 340 14.22 2.52 18.88
C VAL A 340 15.04 1.41 19.51
N VAL A 341 14.92 0.22 18.95
CA VAL A 341 15.72 -0.95 19.33
C VAL A 341 16.73 -1.31 18.25
N ARG A 342 17.86 -1.89 18.68
CA ARG A 342 18.83 -2.49 17.75
C ARG A 342 18.36 -3.89 17.38
N MET A 343 18.57 -4.26 16.13
CA MET A 343 18.22 -5.58 15.61
C MET A 343 19.43 -6.19 14.92
N ASP A 344 19.73 -7.43 15.25
CA ASP A 344 20.76 -8.22 14.59
C ASP A 344 20.21 -8.89 13.33
N ARG A 345 21.07 -9.06 12.34
CA ARG A 345 20.74 -9.70 11.07
C ARG A 345 21.78 -10.74 10.73
N TRP A 346 21.33 -11.90 10.27
CA TRP A 346 22.18 -13.07 10.09
C TRP A 346 22.54 -13.22 8.62
N LYS A 347 23.78 -13.66 8.34
CA LYS A 347 24.19 -14.10 7.01
C LYS A 347 24.40 -15.60 7.01
N VAL A 348 23.59 -16.30 6.22
CA VAL A 348 23.67 -17.75 6.06
C VAL A 348 24.37 -18.06 4.74
N GLN A 349 25.50 -18.75 4.82
CA GLN A 349 26.27 -19.18 3.65
C GLN A 349 26.05 -20.68 3.40
N VAL A 350 25.49 -21.01 2.24
CA VAL A 350 25.27 -22.38 1.80
C VAL A 350 26.35 -22.76 0.80
N ALA A 351 27.18 -23.74 1.15
CA ALA A 351 28.24 -24.28 0.31
C ALA A 351 28.02 -25.78 0.06
N SER A 352 28.28 -26.23 -1.17
CA SER A 352 28.22 -27.66 -1.53
C SER A 352 29.64 -28.23 -1.57
N LYS A 353 29.91 -29.26 -0.78
CA LYS A 353 31.19 -30.00 -0.84
C LYS A 353 31.23 -30.79 -2.17
N GLY A 354 32.28 -30.57 -2.98
CA GLY A 354 32.57 -31.38 -4.18
C GLY A 354 32.46 -30.69 -5.53
N VAL A 355 31.93 -29.45 -5.61
CA VAL A 355 31.90 -28.68 -6.87
C VAL A 355 32.77 -27.43 -6.71
N TYR A 356 34.08 -27.58 -6.95
CA TYR A 356 35.11 -26.54 -6.75
C TYR A 356 34.84 -25.20 -7.45
N PHE A 357 33.93 -25.16 -8.44
CA PHE A 357 33.60 -23.95 -9.21
C PHE A 357 32.28 -23.27 -8.81
N ARG A 358 31.48 -23.82 -7.89
CA ARG A 358 30.18 -23.23 -7.53
C ARG A 358 30.34 -22.26 -6.36
N LYS A 359 30.16 -20.96 -6.62
CA LYS A 359 30.20 -19.93 -5.58
C LYS A 359 29.15 -20.24 -4.48
N PRO A 360 29.50 -20.11 -3.19
CA PRO A 360 28.56 -20.27 -2.09
C PRO A 360 27.39 -19.30 -2.22
N LYS A 361 26.17 -19.77 -1.91
CA LYS A 361 24.98 -18.92 -1.89
C LYS A 361 24.92 -18.23 -0.53
N VAL A 362 24.96 -16.90 -0.50
CA VAL A 362 24.83 -16.11 0.74
C VAL A 362 23.40 -15.56 0.81
N LEU A 363 22.74 -15.77 1.94
CA LEU A 363 21.37 -15.34 2.23
C LEU A 363 21.38 -14.48 3.49
N SER A 364 20.57 -13.41 3.50
CA SER A 364 20.31 -12.64 4.71
C SER A 364 19.04 -13.14 5.38
N MET A 365 19.09 -13.39 6.68
CA MET A 365 17.96 -13.85 7.49
C MET A 365 17.67 -12.87 8.62
N ASN A 366 16.40 -12.75 8.99
CA ASN A 366 15.92 -11.80 9.99
C ASN A 366 15.27 -12.46 11.21
N ASN A 367 14.74 -13.67 11.05
CA ASN A 367 13.93 -14.34 12.07
C ASN A 367 14.58 -15.67 12.48
N TYR A 368 14.55 -16.66 11.60
CA TYR A 368 15.06 -18.01 11.84
C TYR A 368 15.40 -18.68 10.51
N PHE A 369 16.15 -19.78 10.57
CA PHE A 369 16.21 -20.74 9.47
C PHE A 369 15.86 -22.15 9.97
N SER A 370 15.31 -22.98 9.10
CA SER A 370 14.83 -24.32 9.47
C SER A 370 15.33 -25.35 8.47
N VAL A 371 15.66 -26.55 8.97
CA VAL A 371 15.98 -27.72 8.16
C VAL A 371 15.14 -28.90 8.68
N GLY A 372 14.47 -29.62 7.77
CA GLY A 372 13.64 -30.77 8.11
C GLY A 372 12.15 -30.58 7.78
N PRO A 373 11.24 -31.29 8.48
CA PRO A 373 9.81 -31.33 8.15
C PRO A 373 9.13 -29.96 8.11
N ASP A 374 9.44 -29.08 9.07
CA ASP A 374 8.91 -27.70 9.10
C ASP A 374 9.29 -26.90 7.85
N ALA A 375 10.55 -27.03 7.43
CA ALA A 375 11.05 -26.38 6.21
C ALA A 375 10.37 -26.94 4.95
N LEU A 376 10.13 -28.25 4.91
CA LEU A 376 9.42 -28.91 3.81
C LEU A 376 7.96 -28.44 3.73
N MET A 377 7.27 -28.35 4.87
CA MET A 377 5.92 -27.80 4.95
C MET A 377 5.86 -26.35 4.48
N ALA A 378 6.78 -25.51 4.96
CA ALA A 378 6.85 -24.10 4.54
C ALA A 378 7.11 -23.99 3.03
N LEU A 379 7.97 -24.85 2.46
CA LEU A 379 8.24 -24.91 1.03
C LEU A 379 6.99 -25.34 0.24
N ASN A 380 6.30 -26.39 0.67
CA ASN A 380 5.08 -26.87 0.01
C ASN A 380 3.96 -25.83 0.04
N PHE A 381 3.75 -25.18 1.18
CA PHE A 381 2.81 -24.08 1.33
C PHE A 381 3.18 -22.91 0.39
N HIS A 382 4.45 -22.53 0.35
CA HIS A 382 4.92 -21.45 -0.52
C HIS A 382 4.72 -21.77 -2.00
N ALA A 383 5.11 -22.97 -2.44
CA ALA A 383 4.94 -23.42 -3.82
C ALA A 383 3.46 -23.48 -4.23
N HIS A 384 2.57 -23.91 -3.32
CA HIS A 384 1.13 -23.92 -3.58
C HIS A 384 0.57 -22.48 -3.66
N ARG A 385 1.06 -21.58 -2.82
CA ARG A 385 0.71 -20.15 -2.85
C ARG A 385 1.12 -19.47 -4.17
N GLU A 386 2.29 -19.80 -4.71
CA GLU A 386 2.75 -19.26 -6.00
C GLU A 386 1.94 -19.80 -7.18
N LYS A 387 1.50 -21.05 -7.13
CA LYS A 387 0.64 -21.66 -8.17
C LYS A 387 -0.76 -21.06 -8.18
N THR A 388 -1.32 -20.75 -7.01
CA THR A 388 -2.74 -20.37 -6.89
C THR A 388 -2.94 -19.08 -6.07
N PRO A 389 -2.33 -17.94 -6.44
CA PRO A 389 -2.27 -16.75 -5.58
C PRO A 389 -3.63 -16.17 -5.18
N SER A 390 -4.67 -16.31 -6.02
CA SER A 390 -6.03 -15.84 -5.72
C SER A 390 -6.65 -16.53 -4.50
N PHE A 391 -6.32 -17.81 -4.29
CA PHE A 391 -6.79 -18.60 -3.14
C PHE A 391 -6.16 -18.16 -1.82
N PHE A 392 -4.98 -17.52 -1.86
CA PHE A 392 -4.21 -17.09 -0.68
C PHE A 392 -4.32 -15.60 -0.37
N SER A 393 -5.38 -14.96 -0.86
CA SER A 393 -5.68 -13.55 -0.61
C SER A 393 -6.17 -13.27 0.81
N SER A 394 -6.65 -14.29 1.53
CA SER A 394 -7.14 -14.17 2.90
C SER A 394 -6.15 -14.73 3.92
N ARG A 395 -5.84 -13.94 4.96
CA ARG A 395 -4.99 -14.38 6.08
C ARG A 395 -5.58 -15.57 6.83
N ILE A 396 -6.90 -15.63 6.97
CA ILE A 396 -7.59 -16.73 7.66
C ILE A 396 -7.42 -18.02 6.85
N ILE A 397 -7.63 -17.96 5.53
CA ILE A 397 -7.43 -19.10 4.63
C ILE A 397 -5.98 -19.55 4.67
N ASN A 398 -5.03 -18.61 4.61
CA ASN A 398 -3.60 -18.91 4.67
C ASN A 398 -3.24 -19.67 5.96
N LYS A 399 -3.75 -19.22 7.12
CA LYS A 399 -3.54 -19.91 8.40
C LYS A 399 -4.17 -21.29 8.42
N ALA A 400 -5.39 -21.44 7.92
CA ALA A 400 -6.10 -22.72 7.87
C ALA A 400 -5.39 -23.74 6.96
N VAL A 401 -4.97 -23.32 5.77
CA VAL A 401 -4.22 -24.17 4.83
C VAL A 401 -2.88 -24.59 5.45
N TYR A 402 -2.16 -23.65 6.08
CA TYR A 402 -0.90 -23.96 6.74
C TYR A 402 -1.09 -24.98 7.88
N PHE A 403 -2.16 -24.83 8.68
CA PHE A 403 -2.53 -25.81 9.70
C PHE A 403 -2.82 -27.20 9.11
N LEU A 404 -3.52 -27.28 7.98
CA LEU A 404 -3.80 -28.55 7.31
C LEU A 404 -2.51 -29.26 6.83
N TYR A 405 -1.53 -28.50 6.31
CA TYR A 405 -0.21 -29.06 6.00
C TYR A 405 0.46 -29.63 7.26
N GLY A 406 0.36 -28.95 8.40
CA GLY A 406 0.87 -29.44 9.68
C GLY A 406 0.23 -30.74 10.15
N THR A 407 -1.07 -30.91 9.89
CA THR A 407 -1.76 -32.18 10.24
C THR A 407 -1.44 -33.33 9.29
N ARG A 408 -1.06 -33.05 8.03
CA ARG A 408 -0.72 -34.08 7.03
C ARG A 408 0.70 -34.62 7.19
N ASP A 409 1.64 -33.80 7.64
CA ASP A 409 3.07 -34.13 7.60
C ASP A 409 3.64 -34.80 8.86
N CYS A 410 2.82 -35.05 9.89
CA CYS A 410 3.12 -36.06 10.91
C CYS A 410 3.34 -37.47 10.32
N LEU A 411 3.12 -37.65 9.00
CA LEU A 411 3.22 -38.90 8.25
C LEU A 411 4.35 -38.91 7.20
N VAL A 412 5.12 -37.83 7.01
CA VAL A 412 6.12 -37.73 5.93
C VAL A 412 7.45 -38.38 6.33
N GLN A 413 7.81 -39.44 5.62
CA GLN A 413 9.06 -40.20 5.81
C GLN A 413 10.31 -39.55 5.19
N GLU A 414 10.19 -38.45 4.44
CA GLU A 414 11.30 -37.86 3.67
C GLU A 414 12.43 -37.25 4.53
N CYS A 415 12.14 -36.87 5.78
CA CYS A 415 13.13 -36.34 6.73
C CYS A 415 13.53 -37.36 7.81
N LYS A 416 13.30 -38.66 7.58
CA LYS A 416 13.68 -39.71 8.53
C LYS A 416 15.21 -39.77 8.69
N ASP A 417 15.68 -39.94 9.92
CA ASP A 417 17.11 -40.01 10.28
C ASP A 417 17.90 -38.73 9.94
N LEU A 418 17.24 -37.57 9.88
CA LEU A 418 17.90 -36.29 9.62
C LEU A 418 18.96 -35.95 10.67
N ASP A 419 18.70 -36.31 11.93
CA ASP A 419 19.61 -36.23 13.08
C ASP A 419 20.94 -36.96 12.82
N LYS A 420 20.91 -38.06 12.05
CA LYS A 420 22.11 -38.84 11.69
C LYS A 420 22.88 -38.25 10.51
N ARG A 421 22.33 -37.23 9.84
CA ARG A 421 22.87 -36.61 8.63
C ARG A 421 23.29 -35.15 8.82
N ILE A 422 23.01 -34.58 9.99
CA ILE A 422 23.36 -33.21 10.35
C ILE A 422 24.45 -33.24 11.41
N GLU A 423 25.56 -32.56 11.13
CA GLU A 423 26.53 -32.19 12.15
C GLU A 423 26.34 -30.69 12.44
N LEU A 424 26.20 -30.34 13.73
CA LEU A 424 26.10 -28.96 14.19
C LEU A 424 27.39 -28.59 14.93
N GLU A 425 27.99 -27.49 14.51
CA GLU A 425 29.16 -26.90 15.15
C GLU A 425 28.83 -25.45 15.48
N LEU A 426 28.95 -25.07 16.75
CA LEU A 426 28.73 -23.72 17.26
C LEU A 426 30.04 -23.20 17.81
N ASP A 427 30.50 -22.05 17.31
CA ASP A 427 31.74 -21.38 17.76
C ASP A 427 32.99 -22.30 17.79
N GLY A 428 33.05 -23.28 16.87
CA GLY A 428 34.16 -24.23 16.76
C GLY A 428 33.97 -25.52 17.56
N GLU A 429 32.89 -25.64 18.33
CA GLU A 429 32.58 -26.80 19.16
C GLU A 429 31.44 -27.63 18.55
N ARG A 430 31.64 -28.95 18.48
CA ARG A 430 30.60 -29.87 18.03
C ARG A 430 29.53 -30.00 19.10
N VAL A 431 28.28 -29.78 18.69
CA VAL A 431 27.10 -29.89 19.56
C VAL A 431 26.26 -31.06 19.07
N GLU A 432 25.88 -31.95 19.98
CA GLU A 432 24.90 -32.99 19.66
C GLU A 432 23.55 -32.33 19.36
N ALA A 433 23.04 -32.56 18.15
CA ALA A 433 21.69 -32.14 17.81
C ALA A 433 20.72 -32.86 18.75
N ALA A 434 19.94 -32.10 19.55
CA ALA A 434 19.06 -32.67 20.55
C ALA A 434 18.12 -33.72 19.93
N GLN A 435 18.08 -34.91 20.54
CA GLN A 435 17.12 -35.98 20.20
C GLN A 435 15.70 -35.58 20.66
N SER A 436 15.11 -34.58 20.04
CA SER A 436 13.69 -34.28 20.21
C SER A 436 13.01 -34.45 18.87
N GLY A 437 12.18 -35.49 18.77
CA GLY A 437 11.43 -35.80 17.56
C GLY A 437 10.77 -34.56 16.95
N GLY A 438 11.17 -34.23 15.72
CA GLY A 438 10.34 -33.49 14.77
C GLY A 438 10.79 -32.11 14.36
N HIS A 439 11.48 -31.31 15.19
CA HIS A 439 11.68 -29.89 14.87
C HIS A 439 13.04 -29.32 15.30
N HIS A 440 13.85 -28.89 14.32
CA HIS A 440 15.01 -28.02 14.54
C HIS A 440 14.70 -26.64 13.95
N ARG A 441 14.31 -25.69 14.81
CA ARG A 441 14.34 -24.25 14.53
C ARG A 441 15.63 -23.71 15.11
N LEU A 442 16.46 -23.09 14.26
CA LEU A 442 17.68 -22.37 14.66
C LEU A 442 17.53 -20.88 14.39
#